data_AF-A0A7W8RV49-F1
#
_entry.id   AF-A0A7W8RV49-F1
#
_cell.length_a   1.000
_cell.length_b   1.000
_cell.length_c   1.000
_cell.angle_alpha   90.00
_cell.angle_beta   90.00
_cell.angle_gamma   90.00
#
_symmetry.space_group_name_H-M   'P 1'
#
loop_
_entity.id
_entity.type
_entity.pdbx_description
1 polymer ?
#
loop_
_entity_poly.entity_id
_entity_poly.type
_entity_poly.pdbx_seq_one_letter_code
_entity_poly.pdbx_strand_id
1 'polypeptide(L)' 'MKTTKSLYHGHRFPASVISHAVRWYFRFQLSLRDIEELLFERGVVVSHESIRRWTDK' A
#
# COMPACT_ATOMS: atom_id res chain seq x y z
N MET A 1 -12.19 -24.47 4.19
CA MET A 1 -11.31 -23.30 4.43
C MET A 1 -11.75 -22.19 3.49
N LYS A 2 -12.30 -21.09 4.02
CA LYS A 2 -12.84 -20.00 3.20
C LYS A 2 -11.67 -19.22 2.60
N THR A 3 -11.24 -19.57 1.39
CA THR A 3 -10.30 -18.74 0.62
C THR A 3 -11.05 -17.46 0.24
N THR A 4 -10.98 -16.45 1.10
CA THR A 4 -11.29 -15.07 0.73
C THR A 4 -10.44 -14.74 -0.48
N LYS A 5 -11.06 -14.73 -1.67
CA LYS A 5 -10.45 -14.20 -2.88
C LYS A 5 -10.05 -12.77 -2.55
N SER A 6 -8.76 -12.54 -2.28
CA SER A 6 -8.24 -11.18 -2.13
C SER A 6 -8.63 -10.41 -3.38
N LEU A 7 -9.34 -9.29 -3.20
CA LEU A 7 -9.71 -8.32 -4.25
C LEU A 7 -8.51 -7.76 -5.05
N TYR A 8 -7.30 -8.21 -4.71
CA TYR A 8 -6.01 -7.78 -5.25
C TYR A 8 -5.26 -8.94 -5.94
N HIS A 9 -5.96 -10.03 -6.28
CA HIS A 9 -5.40 -11.15 -7.04
C HIS A 9 -4.94 -10.64 -8.42
N GLY A 10 -3.64 -10.38 -8.57
CA GLY A 10 -3.04 -9.78 -9.78
C GLY A 10 -2.30 -8.46 -9.56
N HIS A 11 -2.41 -7.84 -8.39
CA HIS A 11 -1.49 -6.76 -8.02
C HIS A 11 -0.15 -7.34 -7.59
N ARG A 12 0.96 -6.73 -8.03
CA ARG A 12 2.34 -7.11 -7.66
C ARG A 12 2.59 -7.03 -6.14
N PHE A 13 1.66 -6.44 -5.39
CA PHE A 13 1.72 -6.23 -3.95
C PHE A 13 0.51 -6.86 -3.24
N PRO A 14 0.70 -7.48 -2.08
CA PRO A 14 -0.39 -8.05 -1.30
C PRO A 14 -1.33 -6.94 -0.77
N ALA A 15 -2.62 -7.27 -0.64
CA ALA A 15 -3.66 -6.38 -0.13
C ALA A 15 -3.28 -5.69 1.19
N SER A 16 -2.60 -6.42 2.07
CA SER A 16 -2.13 -5.94 3.37
C SER A 16 -1.15 -4.78 3.26
N VAL A 17 -0.34 -4.70 2.21
CA VAL A 17 0.57 -3.57 1.94
C VAL A 17 -0.22 -2.34 1.55
N ILE A 18 -1.17 -2.50 0.62
CA ILE A 18 -2.01 -1.41 0.12
C ILE A 18 -2.84 -0.81 1.27
N SER A 19 -3.48 -1.66 2.07
CA SER A 19 -4.25 -1.22 3.23
C SER A 19 -3.38 -0.53 4.30
N HIS A 20 -2.14 -0.95 4.50
CA HIS A 20 -1.21 -0.26 5.40
C HIS A 20 -0.82 1.12 4.85
N ALA A 21 -0.49 1.23 3.56
CA ALA A 21 -0.11 2.48 2.93
C ALA A 21 -1.24 3.52 3.01
N VAL A 22 -2.46 3.12 2.65
CA VAL A 22 -3.64 3.99 2.74
C VAL A 22 -3.94 4.37 4.20
N ARG A 23 -3.84 3.42 5.14
CA ARG A 23 -4.00 3.72 6.57
C ARG A 23 -2.96 4.74 7.04
N TRP A 24 -1.70 4.61 6.62
CA TRP A 24 -0.64 5.53 7.01
C TRP A 24 -0.88 6.94 6.48
N TYR A 25 -1.32 7.05 5.23
CA TYR A 25 -1.70 8.32 4.62
C TYR A 25 -2.81 9.04 5.41
N PHE A 26 -3.91 8.37 5.70
CA PHE A 26 -5.06 8.99 6.39
C PHE A 26 -4.86 9.16 7.90
N ARG A 27 -4.20 8.21 8.56
CA ARG A 27 -4.11 8.17 10.04
C ARG A 27 -2.98 9.03 10.59
N PHE A 28 -1.88 9.16 9.84
CA PHE A 28 -0.68 9.87 10.29
C PHE A 28 -0.37 11.10 9.41
N GLN A 29 -1.20 11.42 8.40
CA GLN A 29 -0.95 12.49 7.43
C GLN A 29 0.46 12.42 6.80
N LEU A 30 0.98 11.21 6.63
CA LEU A 30 2.31 11.01 6.05
C LEU A 30 2.33 11.38 4.57
N SER A 31 3.43 11.98 4.12
CA SER A 31 3.62 12.25 2.69
C SER A 31 3.77 10.94 1.95
N LEU A 32 3.45 10.94 0.65
CA LEU A 32 3.62 9.75 -0.20
C LEU A 32 5.08 9.25 -0.21
N ARG A 33 6.06 10.15 -0.05
CA ARG A 33 7.49 9.81 0.10
C ARG A 33 7.78 9.09 1.41
N ASP A 34 7.27 9.57 2.55
CA ASP A 34 7.46 8.88 3.83
C ASP A 34 6.86 7.46 3.78
N ILE A 35 5.70 7.30 3.13
CA ILE A 35 5.07 5.99 2.95
C ILE A 35 5.89 5.09 2.02
N GLU A 36 6.47 5.65 0.95
CA GLU A 36 7.40 4.94 0.06
C GLU A 36 8.63 4.45 0.83
N GLU A 37 9.24 5.29 1.66
CA GLU A 37 10.42 4.94 2.47
C GLU A 37 10.07 3.86 3.51
N LEU A 38 8.93 3.98 4.21
CA LEU A 38 8.49 2.96 5.18
C LEU A 38 8.15 1.61 4.53
N LEU A 39 7.65 1.63 3.30
CA LEU A 39 7.42 0.41 2.53
C LEU A 39 8.74 -0.19 2.05
N PHE A 40 9.70 0.65 1.66
CA PHE A 40 11.04 0.24 1.29
C PHE A 40 11.78 -0.44 2.45
N GLU A 41 11.70 0.12 3.66
CA GLU A 41 12.24 -0.50 4.89
C GLU A 41 11.63 -1.88 5.18
N ARG A 42 10.38 -2.12 4.76
CA ARG A 42 9.70 -3.42 4.85
C ARG A 42 10.05 -4.37 3.70
N GLY A 43 10.98 -4.00 2.82
CA GLY A 43 11.37 -4.76 1.63
C GLY A 43 10.39 -4.65 0.47
N VAL A 44 9.48 -3.67 0.51
CA VAL A 44 8.47 -3.44 -0.52
C VAL A 44 8.87 -2.23 -1.35
N VAL A 45 9.42 -2.47 -2.54
CA VAL A 45 9.79 -1.41 -3.47
C VAL A 45 8.56 -0.96 -4.26
N VAL A 46 7.95 0.14 -3.83
CA VAL A 46 6.82 0.80 -4.52
C VAL A 46 7.13 2.27 -4.73
N SER A 47 6.82 2.79 -5.92
CA SER A 47 6.94 4.23 -6.16
C SER A 47 5.75 4.98 -5.55
N HIS A 48 5.99 6.21 -5.10
CA HIS A 48 4.99 7.13 -4.55
C HIS A 48 3.79 7.35 -5.50
N GLU A 49 3.99 7.24 -6.82
CA GLU A 49 2.89 7.25 -7.80
C GLU A 49 1.93 6.05 -7.65
N SER A 50 2.46 4.87 -7.31
CA SER A 50 1.62 3.69 -7.03
C SER A 50 0.82 3.88 -5.76
N ILE A 51 1.42 4.48 -4.73
CA ILE A 51 0.75 4.84 -3.48
C ILE A 51 -0.34 5.88 -3.77
N ARG A 52 -0.04 6.89 -4.59
CA ARG A 52 -1.01 7.90 -5.03
C ARG A 52 -2.21 7.26 -5.72
N ARG A 53 -1.99 6.28 -6.61
CA ARG A 53 -3.08 5.51 -7.26
C ARG A 53 -3.91 4.68 -6.28
N TRP A 54 -3.35 4.28 -5.12
CA TRP A 54 -4.11 3.59 -4.08
C TRP A 54 -4.93 4.53 -3.21
N THR A 55 -4.47 5.77 -3.03
CA THR A 55 -5.20 6.81 -2.27
C THR A 55 -6.23 7.57 -3.09
N ASP A 56 -6.10 7.57 -4.42
CA ASP A 56 -7.00 8.25 -5.38
C ASP A 56 -8.28 7.44 -5.70
N LYS A 57 -8.35 6.19 -5.23
CA LYS A 57 -9.49 5.28 -5.46
C LYS A 57 -10.37 5.18 -4.23
#